data_AF-A0A7L2L7P8-F1
#
_entry.id   AF-A0A7L2L7P8-F1
#
_cell.length_a   1.000
_cell.length_b   1.000
_cell.length_c   1.000
_cell.angle_alpha   90.00
_cell.angle_beta   90.00
_cell.angle_gamma   90.00
#
_symmetry.space_group_name_H-M   'P 1'
#
loop_
_entity.id
_entity.type
_entity.pdbx_description
1 polymer ?
#
loop_
_entity_poly.entity_id
_entity_poly.type
_entity_poly.pdbx_seq_one_letter_code
_entity_poly.pdbx_strand_id
1 'polypeptide(L)' 'PPDSTNEFIGGREDVAPIDGVAPGGLCSALVLVGAFDRHTGVPVMGVINEPFFQRDPQTR' A
#
# COMPACT_ATOMS: atom_id res chain seq x y z
N PRO A 1 5.58 0.91 8.87
CA PRO A 1 6.59 0.70 7.81
C PRO A 1 5.87 0.37 6.50
N PRO A 2 6.44 0.67 5.32
CA PRO A 2 5.84 0.25 4.06
C PRO A 2 5.93 -1.27 3.91
N ASP A 3 4.83 -1.89 3.50
CA ASP A 3 4.78 -3.21 2.93
C ASP A 3 5.24 -3.18 1.46
N SER A 4 5.59 -4.33 0.89
CA SER A 4 6.08 -4.44 -0.49
C SER A 4 7.30 -3.55 -0.76
N THR A 5 8.31 -3.63 0.12
CA THR A 5 9.53 -2.81 0.09
C THR A 5 10.23 -2.81 -1.28
N ASN A 6 10.19 -3.93 -2.01
CA ASN A 6 10.74 -4.01 -3.36
C ASN A 6 10.05 -3.04 -4.33
N GLU A 7 8.73 -2.94 -4.28
CA GLU A 7 7.97 -2.03 -5.13
C GLU A 7 8.16 -0.57 -4.68
N PHE A 8 8.23 -0.32 -3.37
CA PHE A 8 8.55 1.00 -2.83
C PHE A 8 9.92 1.50 -3.29
N ILE A 9 10.96 0.67 -3.19
CA ILE A 9 12.32 1.01 -3.66
C ILE A 9 12.36 1.09 -5.19
N GLY A 10 11.62 0.22 -5.87
CA GLY A 10 11.56 0.19 -7.34
C GLY A 10 10.92 1.44 -7.94
N GLY A 11 10.05 2.15 -7.21
CA GLY A 11 9.60 3.49 -7.59
C GLY A 11 8.80 3.58 -8.89
N ARG A 12 8.26 2.46 -9.40
CA ARG A 12 7.56 2.43 -10.69
C ARG A 12 6.15 2.99 -10.53
N GLU A 13 5.84 4.06 -11.24
CA GLU A 13 4.54 4.75 -11.20
C GLU A 13 3.64 4.40 -12.39
N ASP A 14 4.22 3.92 -13.49
CA ASP A 14 3.59 3.75 -14.80
C ASP A 14 3.10 2.31 -15.07
N VAL A 15 2.88 1.53 -14.00
CA VAL A 15 2.39 0.16 -14.10
C VAL A 15 0.87 0.16 -14.29
N ALA A 16 0.42 -0.20 -15.49
CA ALA A 16 -1.00 -0.26 -15.80
C ALA A 16 -1.72 -1.39 -15.01
N PRO A 17 -2.91 -1.12 -14.45
CA PRO A 17 -3.70 -2.15 -13.77
C PRO A 17 -4.25 -3.18 -14.77
N ILE A 18 -4.32 -4.43 -14.34
CA ILE A 18 -4.94 -5.54 -15.07
C ILE A 18 -6.26 -5.84 -14.35
N ASP A 19 -7.39 -5.69 -15.05
CA ASP A 19 -8.74 -5.89 -14.49
C ASP A 19 -8.98 -5.07 -13.20
N GLY A 20 -8.43 -3.86 -13.15
CA GLY A 20 -8.55 -2.95 -11.99
C GLY A 20 -7.58 -3.25 -10.84
N VAL A 21 -6.71 -4.25 -10.97
CA VAL A 21 -5.71 -4.62 -9.95
C VAL A 21 -4.33 -4.17 -10.40
N ALA A 22 -3.60 -3.46 -9.53
CA ALA A 22 -2.21 -3.12 -9.78
C ALA A 22 -1.32 -4.37 -9.67
N PRO A 23 -0.67 -4.83 -10.75
CA PRO A 23 0.18 -6.03 -10.70
C PRO A 23 1.56 -5.76 -10.05
N GLY A 24 1.86 -4.49 -9.74
CA GLY A 24 3.10 -4.04 -9.12
C GLY A 24 3.21 -2.50 -9.14
N GLY A 25 4.39 -2.00 -8.81
CA GLY A 25 4.67 -0.56 -8.74
C GLY A 25 4.26 0.07 -7.41
N LEU A 26 4.37 1.40 -7.33
CA LEU A 26 4.13 2.16 -6.09
C LEU A 26 2.71 1.98 -5.54
N CYS A 27 1.72 1.71 -6.39
CA CYS A 27 0.36 1.38 -5.95
C CYS A 27 0.31 0.13 -5.06
N SER A 28 1.28 -0.78 -5.16
CA SER A 28 1.37 -1.98 -4.32
C SER A 28 2.10 -1.74 -2.99
N ALA A 29 2.74 -0.59 -2.79
CA ALA A 29 3.42 -0.25 -1.54
C ALA A 29 2.44 0.37 -0.54
N LEU A 30 2.11 -0.39 0.51
CA LEU A 30 1.06 -0.01 1.48
C LEU A 30 1.65 0.33 2.84
N VAL A 31 0.96 1.16 3.63
CA VAL A 31 1.23 1.27 5.06
C VAL A 31 0.12 0.54 5.81
N LEU A 32 0.51 -0.53 6.51
CA LEU A 32 -0.39 -1.39 7.26
C LEU A 32 -0.17 -1.17 8.77
N VAL A 33 -1.24 -0.82 9.48
CA VAL A 33 -1.24 -0.70 10.94
C VAL A 33 -2.35 -1.57 11.51
N GLY A 34 -1.99 -2.58 12.29
CA GLY A 34 -2.94 -3.47 12.96
C GLY A 34 -2.89 -3.27 14.47
N ALA A 35 -4.06 -3.36 15.12
CA ALA A 35 -4.19 -3.47 16.56
C ALA A 35 -4.92 -4.78 16.90
N PHE A 36 -4.46 -5.44 17.96
CA PHE A 36 -5.03 -6.68 18.45
C PHE A 36 -5.17 -6.65 19.97
N ASP A 37 -6.12 -7.42 20.49
CA ASP A 37 -6.28 -7.63 21.92
C ASP A 37 -5.12 -8.50 22.44
N ARG A 38 -4.39 -8.00 23.44
CA ARG A 38 -3.15 -8.64 23.92
C ARG A 38 -3.37 -9.96 24.66
N HIS A 39 -4.57 -10.21 25.20
CA HIS A 39 -4.86 -11.41 25.97
C HIS A 39 -5.35 -12.55 25.08
N THR A 40 -6.16 -12.22 24.08
CA THR A 40 -6.80 -13.18 23.17
C THR A 40 -6.06 -13.34 21.85
N GLY A 41 -5.23 -12.36 21.46
CA GLY A 41 -4.56 -12.30 20.15
C GLY A 41 -5.49 -11.89 19.00
N VAL A 42 -6.76 -11.59 19.28
CA VAL A 42 -7.77 -11.30 18.24
C VAL A 42 -7.56 -9.88 17.69
N PRO A 43 -7.52 -9.68 16.36
CA PRO A 43 -7.43 -8.36 15.77
C PRO A 43 -8.69 -7.53 16.10
N VAL A 44 -8.50 -6.28 16.50
CA VAL A 44 -9.59 -5.37 16.89
C VAL A 44 -9.74 -4.18 15.95
N MET A 45 -8.68 -3.81 15.23
CA MET A 45 -8.67 -2.71 14.27
C MET A 45 -7.53 -2.87 13.26
N GLY A 46 -7.77 -2.39 12.04
CA GLY A 46 -6.73 -2.26 11.01
C GLY A 46 -6.89 -0.94 10.26
N VAL A 47 -5.76 -0.35 9.89
CA VAL A 47 -5.66 0.79 8.98
C VAL A 47 -4.83 0.35 7.78
N ILE A 48 -5.38 0.60 6.59
CA ILE A 48 -4.71 0.43 5.31
C ILE A 48 -4.63 1.82 4.69
N ASN A 49 -3.41 2.25 4.37
CA ASN A 49 -3.18 3.48 3.64
C ASN A 49 -2.42 3.14 2.36
N GLU A 50 -2.94 3.60 1.23
CA GLU A 50 -2.35 3.47 -0.11
C GLU A 50 -1.77 4.84 -0.51
N PRO A 51 -0.49 5.14 -0.19
CA PRO A 51 0.02 6.50 -0.32
C PRO A 51 0.13 6.97 -1.77
N PHE A 52 0.20 6.03 -2.72
CA PHE A 52 0.46 6.27 -4.13
C PHE A 52 -0.71 5.83 -5.03
N PHE A 53 -1.95 5.91 -4.53
CA PHE A 53 -3.14 5.53 -5.30
C PHE A 53 -3.33 6.39 -6.57
N GLN A 54 -3.11 7.70 -6.45
CA GLN A 54 -3.22 8.62 -7.57
C GLN A 54 -2.15 9.70 -7.46
N ARG A 55 -1.41 9.92 -8.55
CA ARG A 55 -0.47 11.04 -8.65
C ARG A 55 -1.26 12.35 -8.75
N ASP A 56 -0.84 13.36 -7.99
CA ASP A 56 -1.40 14.70 -8.15
C ASP A 56 -1.05 15.24 -9.55
N PRO A 57 -2.06 15.57 -10.39
CA PRO A 57 -1.84 16.10 -11.74
C PRO A 57 -0.98 17.37 -11.79
N GLN A 58 -0.86 18.10 -10.68
CA GLN A 58 -0.07 19.33 -10.59
C GLN A 58 1.40 19.07 -10.27
N THR A 59 1.78 17.84 -9.94
CA THR A 59 3.15 17.46 -9.57
C THR A 59 3.79 16.61 -10.65
N ARG A 60 5.00 17.03 -11.06
CA ARG A 60 5.74 16.49 -12.22
C ARG A 60 6.77 15.46 -11.85
#